data_AF-A0A937W1F0-F1
#
_entry.id   AF-A0A937W1F0-F1
#
_cell.length_a   1.000
_cell.length_b   1.000
_cell.length_c   1.000
_cell.angle_alpha   90.00
_cell.angle_beta   90.00
_cell.angle_gamma   90.00
#
_symmetry.space_group_name_H-M   'P 1'
#
loop_
_entity.id
_entity.type
_entity.pdbx_description
1 polymer ?
#
loop_
_entity_poly.entity_id
_entity_poly.type
_entity_poly.pdbx_seq_one_letter_code
_entity_poly.pdbx_strand_id
1 'polypeptide(L)'
;MGNGLIKCDLTLETYFTYGNSASVITRPVLQRREGQPIVMRGEIGIRDDGNFRPLVAHNTTHIDMPSHFLDNSPDLATVLNNPAYRINMPMLARVLDLSAWPDPQYFYTQNGVRYCEFITIDMLPSVEELQPYDALVLLTGFGAVLRQGSEQFHPDAAGFYHLPSISVEVAQRVTAAGISLLAIDCTTVECQTQGHPLRMTGDVHPVLLGHEPPVFILEGVAGDRIASQAGFLPTEGVLEVIPRRVNAVGAEAAHTRVFLSFYRGADNRQRLVHLLDMVTPEHLFG
;
A
#
# COMPACT_ATOMS: atom_id res chain seq x y z
N MET A 1 1.09 -19.09 -25.76
CA MET A 1 1.11 -18.62 -24.36
C MET A 1 -0.28 -18.86 -23.80
N GLY A 2 -0.40 -19.55 -22.66
CA GLY A 2 -1.69 -20.06 -22.18
C GLY A 2 -2.62 -18.97 -21.62
N ASN A 3 -3.93 -19.18 -21.74
CA ASN A 3 -4.99 -18.33 -21.15
C ASN A 3 -5.17 -18.58 -19.63
N GLY A 4 -4.10 -18.97 -18.93
CA GLY A 4 -4.13 -19.31 -17.50
C GLY A 4 -4.23 -18.07 -16.61
N LEU A 5 -4.56 -18.30 -15.33
CA LEU A 5 -4.48 -17.28 -14.29
C LEU A 5 -3.01 -16.88 -14.09
N ILE A 6 -2.74 -15.58 -14.10
CA ILE A 6 -1.43 -15.00 -13.77
C ILE A 6 -1.53 -14.47 -12.35
N LYS A 7 -0.60 -14.83 -11.47
CA LYS A 7 -0.52 -14.33 -10.10
C LYS A 7 0.84 -13.70 -9.86
N CYS A 8 0.86 -12.41 -9.53
CA CYS A 8 2.06 -11.65 -9.23
C CYS A 8 2.16 -11.39 -7.73
N ASP A 9 3.34 -11.57 -7.14
CA ASP A 9 3.66 -11.07 -5.79
C ASP A 9 3.99 -9.57 -5.89
N LEU A 10 3.24 -8.75 -5.15
CA LEU A 10 3.41 -7.30 -5.05
C LEU A 10 4.05 -6.89 -3.71
N THR A 11 4.57 -7.84 -2.94
CA THR A 11 5.25 -7.54 -1.69
C THR A 11 6.65 -6.99 -1.97
N LEU A 12 7.00 -5.91 -1.29
CA LEU A 12 8.34 -5.37 -1.23
C LEU A 12 9.25 -6.32 -0.44
N GLU A 13 10.38 -6.68 -1.04
CA GLU A 13 11.34 -7.63 -0.47
C GLU A 13 12.37 -6.96 0.46
N THR A 14 12.43 -5.62 0.40
CA THR A 14 13.39 -4.78 1.09
C THR A 14 12.69 -3.89 2.10
N TYR A 15 13.41 -3.51 3.15
CA TYR A 15 13.00 -2.40 4.00
C TYR A 15 13.27 -1.09 3.26
N PHE A 16 12.32 -0.16 3.34
CA PHE A 16 12.48 1.18 2.81
C PHE A 16 12.14 2.20 3.90
N THR A 17 13.09 3.10 4.16
CA THR A 17 13.04 4.10 5.24
C THR A 17 13.56 5.41 4.66
N TYR A 18 12.85 6.52 4.81
CA TYR A 18 13.30 7.82 4.30
C TYR A 18 13.62 8.76 5.49
N GLY A 19 14.91 8.96 5.75
CA GLY A 19 15.41 9.71 6.90
C GLY A 19 15.27 9.00 8.25
N ASN A 20 15.84 9.58 9.32
CA ASN A 20 15.65 9.07 10.68
C ASN A 20 14.30 9.55 11.22
N SER A 21 13.41 8.62 11.56
CA SER A 21 12.21 8.94 12.33
C SER A 21 12.59 9.41 13.74
N ALA A 22 12.07 10.56 14.17
CA ALA A 22 12.31 11.07 15.53
C ALA A 22 11.85 10.00 16.55
N SER A 23 12.66 9.78 17.59
CA SER A 23 12.39 8.76 18.63
C SER A 23 12.36 7.31 18.13
N VAL A 24 12.89 7.02 16.92
CA VAL A 24 13.06 5.65 16.43
C VAL A 24 14.55 5.27 16.46
N ILE A 25 14.85 4.16 17.13
CA ILE A 25 16.18 3.55 17.13
C ILE A 25 16.17 2.37 16.16
N THR A 26 17.01 2.44 15.12
CA THR A 26 17.31 1.29 14.26
C THR A 26 18.26 0.35 15.00
N ARG A 27 17.83 -0.90 15.25
CA ARG A 27 18.70 -1.95 15.80
C ARG A 27 18.78 -3.13 14.84
N PRO A 28 19.95 -3.76 14.67
CA PRO A 28 20.00 -5.10 14.13
C PRO A 28 19.32 -6.03 15.14
N VAL A 29 18.18 -6.66 14.78
CA VAL A 29 17.49 -7.60 15.66
C VAL A 29 17.71 -9.02 15.17
N LEU A 30 18.23 -9.82 16.10
CA LEU A 30 18.42 -11.28 16.18
C LEU A 30 18.05 -12.13 14.96
N GLN A 31 18.99 -13.00 14.57
CA GLN A 31 18.75 -14.13 13.67
C GLN A 31 17.49 -14.89 14.12
N ARG A 32 16.58 -15.13 13.18
CA ARG A 32 15.35 -15.92 13.41
C ARG A 32 15.64 -17.30 14.03
N ARG A 33 16.80 -17.90 13.70
CA ARG A 33 17.43 -19.13 14.22
C ARG A 33 18.91 -19.15 13.80
N GLU A 34 19.76 -19.84 14.55
CA GLU A 34 21.16 -20.07 14.19
C GLU A 34 21.25 -20.75 12.80
N GLY A 35 22.00 -20.14 11.87
CA GLY A 35 22.21 -20.69 10.52
C GLY A 35 21.25 -20.21 9.41
N GLN A 36 20.33 -19.27 9.67
CA GLN A 36 19.55 -18.62 8.60
C GLN A 36 19.99 -17.15 8.35
N PRO A 37 20.24 -16.73 7.09
CA PRO A 37 20.87 -15.44 6.77
C PRO A 37 19.92 -14.24 6.76
N ILE A 38 18.65 -14.39 7.15
CA ILE A 38 17.69 -13.28 7.15
C ILE A 38 17.94 -12.42 8.39
N VAL A 39 18.71 -11.35 8.20
CA VAL A 39 18.84 -10.25 9.15
C VAL A 39 17.70 -9.28 8.88
N MET A 40 16.77 -9.10 9.83
CA MET A 40 15.76 -8.05 9.75
C MET A 40 16.29 -6.79 10.45
N ARG A 41 16.24 -5.64 9.78
CA ARG A 41 16.43 -4.34 10.45
C ARG A 41 15.16 -4.08 11.26
N GLY A 42 15.27 -4.07 12.57
CA GLY A 42 14.16 -3.75 13.47
C GLY A 42 14.24 -2.28 13.86
N GLU A 43 13.16 -1.55 13.64
CA GLU A 43 12.99 -0.20 14.18
C GLU A 43 12.15 -0.25 15.45
N ILE A 44 12.61 0.46 16.46
CA ILE A 44 11.95 0.55 17.76
C ILE A 44 11.64 2.02 18.00
N GLY A 45 10.35 2.36 17.99
CA GLY A 45 9.88 3.63 18.50
C GLY A 45 10.04 3.70 20.02
N ILE A 46 10.23 4.91 20.53
CA ILE A 46 10.20 5.21 21.96
C ILE A 46 8.91 5.99 22.21
N ARG A 47 8.04 5.45 23.07
CA ARG A 47 6.82 6.11 23.53
C ARG A 47 7.16 7.33 24.40
N ASP A 48 6.17 8.20 24.65
CA ASP A 48 6.32 9.36 25.54
C ASP A 48 6.71 8.99 26.98
N ASP A 49 6.38 7.77 27.40
CA ASP A 49 6.77 7.19 28.70
C ASP A 49 8.19 6.58 28.71
N GLY A 50 8.92 6.68 27.60
CA GLY A 50 10.25 6.12 27.41
C GLY A 50 10.28 4.62 27.07
N ASN A 51 9.14 3.94 27.01
CA ASN A 51 9.09 2.51 26.71
C ASN A 51 9.26 2.23 25.20
N PHE A 52 9.86 1.08 24.90
CA PHE A 52 10.04 0.62 23.53
C PHE A 52 8.73 0.13 22.92
N ARG A 53 8.42 0.65 21.73
CA ARG A 53 7.37 0.18 20.83
C ARG A 53 8.05 -0.37 19.57
N PRO A 54 7.87 -1.64 19.20
CA PRO A 54 8.33 -2.10 17.89
C PRO A 54 7.56 -1.31 16.82
N LEU A 55 8.28 -0.52 16.02
CA LEU A 55 7.74 0.22 14.88
C LEU A 55 8.46 -0.32 13.65
N VAL A 56 7.89 -1.35 13.01
CA VAL A 56 8.56 -2.00 11.87
C VAL A 56 7.64 -2.13 10.66
N ALA A 57 6.31 -2.02 10.84
CA ALA A 57 5.35 -2.27 9.77
C ALA A 57 5.50 -1.27 8.60
N HIS A 58 5.60 0.03 8.88
CA HIS A 58 5.61 1.10 7.88
C HIS A 58 6.84 1.15 6.96
N ASN A 59 7.82 0.27 7.18
CA ASN A 59 9.06 0.26 6.42
C ASN A 59 9.07 -0.80 5.30
N THR A 60 7.92 -1.39 4.98
CA THR A 60 7.77 -2.44 3.94
C THR A 60 6.35 -2.37 3.37
N THR A 61 5.93 -3.35 2.56
CA THR A 61 4.51 -3.50 2.24
C THR A 61 3.69 -3.73 3.50
N HIS A 62 2.76 -2.81 3.76
CA HIS A 62 1.98 -2.82 4.99
C HIS A 62 0.59 -2.24 4.79
N ILE A 63 -0.30 -2.56 5.73
CA ILE A 63 -1.66 -2.03 5.77
C ILE A 63 -1.86 -1.23 7.05
N ASP A 64 -2.49 -0.07 6.92
CA ASP A 64 -2.80 0.83 8.03
C ASP A 64 -4.23 0.63 8.54
N MET A 65 -4.37 0.62 9.86
CA MET A 65 -5.65 0.49 10.56
C MET A 65 -6.18 1.86 10.96
N PRO A 66 -7.50 2.03 11.17
CA PRO A 66 -8.05 3.27 11.73
C PRO A 66 -7.36 3.75 13.01
N SER A 67 -6.96 2.81 13.88
CA SER A 67 -6.26 3.12 15.13
C SER A 67 -4.88 3.74 14.92
N HIS A 68 -4.40 3.85 13.68
CA HIS A 68 -3.20 4.57 13.28
C HIS A 68 -3.32 6.08 13.45
N PHE A 69 -4.53 6.63 13.31
CA PHE A 69 -4.75 8.08 13.40
C PHE A 69 -5.88 8.48 14.36
N LEU A 70 -6.81 7.57 14.65
CA LEU A 70 -8.02 7.90 15.42
C LEU A 70 -8.06 7.14 16.74
N ASP A 71 -8.16 7.87 17.84
CA ASP A 71 -8.37 7.28 19.17
C ASP A 71 -9.67 6.46 19.20
N ASN A 72 -9.66 5.33 19.92
CA ASN A 72 -10.80 4.42 20.09
C ASN A 72 -11.38 3.84 18.79
N SER A 73 -10.60 3.81 17.71
CA SER A 73 -11.00 3.20 16.45
C SER A 73 -10.45 1.76 16.30
N PRO A 74 -10.95 0.96 15.34
CA PRO A 74 -10.55 -0.44 15.18
C PRO A 74 -9.04 -0.63 14.99
N ASP A 75 -8.46 -1.52 15.79
CA ASP A 75 -7.10 -2.04 15.60
C ASP A 75 -7.07 -3.23 14.63
N LEU A 76 -5.88 -3.76 14.34
CA LEU A 76 -5.73 -4.90 13.45
C LEU A 76 -6.53 -6.12 13.92
N ALA A 77 -6.55 -6.44 15.22
CA ALA A 77 -7.32 -7.57 15.71
C ALA A 77 -8.83 -7.40 15.44
N THR A 78 -9.36 -6.20 15.65
CA THR A 78 -10.77 -5.87 15.38
C THR A 78 -11.07 -5.97 13.90
N VAL A 79 -10.19 -5.43 13.06
CA VAL A 79 -10.35 -5.44 11.60
C VAL A 79 -10.33 -6.87 11.06
N LEU A 80 -9.35 -7.68 11.47
CA LEU A 80 -9.19 -9.03 10.95
C LEU A 80 -10.31 -10.00 11.36
N ASN A 81 -10.98 -9.73 12.48
CA ASN A 81 -12.06 -10.55 13.03
C ASN A 81 -13.46 -10.02 12.69
N ASN A 82 -13.58 -8.88 12.00
CA ASN A 82 -14.86 -8.34 11.58
C ASN A 82 -15.09 -8.58 10.06
N PRO A 83 -16.07 -9.44 9.70
CA PRO A 83 -16.45 -9.73 8.31
C PRO A 83 -16.70 -8.51 7.45
N ALA A 84 -17.29 -7.47 8.06
CA ALA A 84 -17.79 -6.30 7.35
C ALA A 84 -16.67 -5.51 6.66
N TYR A 85 -15.43 -5.60 7.16
CA TYR A 85 -14.30 -4.89 6.57
C TYR A 85 -13.70 -5.59 5.35
N ARG A 86 -13.97 -6.88 5.14
CA ARG A 86 -13.55 -7.66 3.96
C ARG A 86 -12.05 -7.65 3.62
N ILE A 87 -11.17 -7.08 4.44
CA ILE A 87 -9.73 -6.96 4.18
C ILE A 87 -9.00 -8.29 4.06
N ASN A 88 -9.49 -9.34 4.73
CA ASN A 88 -8.95 -10.69 4.62
C ASN A 88 -9.52 -11.50 3.44
N MET A 89 -10.36 -10.89 2.62
CA MET A 89 -11.02 -11.54 1.50
C MET A 89 -10.40 -11.09 0.18
N PRO A 90 -10.39 -11.95 -0.85
CA PRO A 90 -10.04 -11.52 -2.19
C PRO A 90 -10.96 -10.38 -2.66
N MET A 91 -10.37 -9.31 -3.19
CA MET A 91 -11.06 -8.07 -3.57
C MET A 91 -10.96 -7.85 -5.07
N LEU A 92 -12.06 -7.50 -5.74
CA LEU A 92 -11.99 -7.03 -7.13
C LEU A 92 -11.30 -5.66 -7.13
N ALA A 93 -10.20 -5.53 -7.85
CA ALA A 93 -9.37 -4.34 -7.84
C ALA A 93 -9.31 -3.67 -9.22
N ARG A 94 -9.45 -2.34 -9.23
CA ARG A 94 -9.07 -1.49 -10.36
C ARG A 94 -7.58 -1.19 -10.25
N VAL A 95 -6.84 -1.31 -11.35
CA VAL A 95 -5.40 -1.00 -11.40
C VAL A 95 -5.19 0.17 -12.35
N LEU A 96 -4.58 1.24 -11.84
CA LEU A 96 -4.25 2.44 -12.61
C LEU A 96 -2.73 2.55 -12.76
N ASP A 97 -2.26 2.49 -14.01
CA ASP A 97 -0.89 2.84 -14.35
C ASP A 97 -0.78 4.36 -14.53
N LEU A 98 -0.28 5.03 -13.49
CA LEU A 98 -0.04 6.46 -13.46
C LEU A 98 1.39 6.82 -13.92
N SER A 99 2.27 5.84 -14.06
CA SER A 99 3.66 6.06 -14.53
C SER A 99 3.71 6.57 -15.98
N ALA A 100 2.65 6.30 -16.74
CA ALA A 100 2.47 6.73 -18.12
C ALA A 100 1.59 7.97 -18.29
N TRP A 101 1.20 8.65 -17.20
CA TRP A 101 0.36 9.86 -17.28
C TRP A 101 1.02 10.92 -18.18
N PRO A 102 0.26 11.58 -19.09
CA PRO A 102 0.84 12.39 -20.16
C PRO A 102 1.40 13.73 -19.69
N ASP A 103 0.91 14.27 -18.57
CA ASP A 103 1.31 15.59 -18.10
C ASP A 103 2.60 15.53 -17.25
N PRO A 104 3.72 16.09 -17.73
CA PRO A 104 5.00 15.98 -17.05
C PRO A 104 5.08 16.76 -15.73
N GLN A 105 4.17 17.69 -15.44
CA GLN A 105 4.25 18.50 -14.22
C GLN A 105 4.08 17.69 -12.93
N TYR A 106 3.47 16.51 -13.03
CA TYR A 106 3.21 15.61 -11.90
C TYR A 106 4.32 14.57 -11.69
N PHE A 107 5.44 14.68 -12.41
CA PHE A 107 6.49 13.67 -12.39
C PHE A 107 7.77 14.18 -11.78
N TYR A 108 8.41 13.29 -11.02
CA TYR A 108 9.79 13.45 -10.58
C TYR A 108 10.68 12.39 -11.23
N THR A 109 11.99 12.65 -11.26
CA THR A 109 12.98 11.67 -11.70
C THR A 109 14.15 11.61 -10.74
N GLN A 110 14.38 10.43 -10.19
CA GLN A 110 15.50 10.17 -9.29
C GLN A 110 16.24 8.91 -9.71
N ASN A 111 17.58 8.99 -9.79
CA ASN A 111 18.44 7.88 -10.20
C ASN A 111 18.00 7.21 -11.52
N GLY A 112 17.50 8.00 -12.47
CA GLY A 112 17.02 7.50 -13.76
C GLY A 112 15.64 6.82 -13.74
N VAL A 113 14.96 6.78 -12.59
CA VAL A 113 13.57 6.31 -12.47
C VAL A 113 12.64 7.51 -12.49
N ARG A 114 11.75 7.56 -13.49
CA ARG A 114 10.66 8.54 -13.57
C ARG A 114 9.38 7.95 -12.99
N TYR A 115 8.70 8.70 -12.12
CA TYR A 115 7.46 8.26 -11.47
C TYR A 115 6.52 9.45 -11.23
N CYS A 116 5.22 9.16 -11.10
CA CYS A 116 4.21 10.16 -10.76
C CYS A 116 4.34 10.53 -9.26
N GLU A 117 4.75 11.77 -8.99
CA GLU A 117 4.96 12.29 -7.63
C GLU A 117 3.65 12.82 -7.01
N PHE A 118 2.76 13.39 -7.81
CA PHE A 118 1.53 13.97 -7.28
C PHE A 118 0.30 13.54 -8.07
N ILE A 119 -0.57 12.77 -7.39
CA ILE A 119 -1.76 12.18 -7.97
C ILE A 119 -2.94 13.09 -7.66
N THR A 120 -3.57 13.59 -8.71
CA THR A 120 -4.75 14.45 -8.60
C THR A 120 -6.02 13.71 -8.97
N ILE A 121 -7.15 14.31 -8.61
CA ILE A 121 -8.47 13.77 -8.92
C ILE A 121 -8.70 13.56 -10.43
N ASP A 122 -8.07 14.34 -11.31
CA ASP A 122 -8.22 14.18 -12.77
C ASP A 122 -7.59 12.89 -13.31
N MET A 123 -6.72 12.26 -12.53
CA MET A 123 -6.08 10.98 -12.89
C MET A 123 -6.94 9.76 -12.52
N LEU A 124 -8.01 9.96 -11.75
CA LEU A 124 -8.90 8.87 -11.34
C LEU A 124 -10.09 8.76 -12.29
N PRO A 125 -10.58 7.53 -12.55
CA PRO A 125 -11.89 7.31 -13.13
C PRO A 125 -13.03 7.99 -12.35
N SER A 126 -14.22 8.06 -12.93
CA SER A 126 -15.38 8.59 -12.21
C SER A 126 -15.82 7.66 -11.06
N VAL A 127 -16.66 8.17 -10.17
CA VAL A 127 -17.24 7.39 -9.06
C VAL A 127 -17.97 6.16 -9.61
N GLU A 128 -18.76 6.33 -10.68
CA GLU A 128 -19.54 5.26 -11.31
C GLU A 128 -18.65 4.17 -11.93
N GLU A 129 -17.49 4.53 -12.48
CA GLU A 129 -16.53 3.54 -12.98
C GLU A 129 -15.87 2.77 -11.82
N LEU A 130 -15.64 3.41 -10.67
CA LEU A 130 -14.98 2.80 -9.52
C LEU A 130 -15.93 1.96 -8.64
N GLN A 131 -17.22 2.28 -8.58
CA GLN A 131 -18.23 1.58 -7.77
C GLN A 131 -18.25 0.04 -7.88
N PRO A 132 -17.98 -0.57 -9.04
CA PRO A 132 -17.98 -2.03 -9.14
C PRO A 132 -16.77 -2.73 -8.50
N TYR A 133 -15.77 -1.99 -8.01
CA TYR A 133 -14.55 -2.54 -7.44
C TYR A 133 -14.55 -2.43 -5.91
N ASP A 134 -13.88 -3.37 -5.25
CA ASP A 134 -13.65 -3.33 -3.80
C ASP A 134 -12.36 -2.56 -3.45
N ALA A 135 -11.38 -2.55 -4.37
CA ALA A 135 -10.06 -1.96 -4.16
C ALA A 135 -9.58 -1.12 -5.35
N LEU A 136 -8.73 -0.12 -5.08
CA LEU A 136 -8.04 0.68 -6.08
C LEU A 136 -6.54 0.57 -5.88
N VAL A 137 -5.79 0.23 -6.93
CA VAL A 137 -4.33 0.13 -6.93
C VAL A 137 -3.75 1.23 -7.81
N LEU A 138 -2.99 2.15 -7.20
CA LEU A 138 -2.32 3.26 -7.86
C LEU A 138 -0.84 2.89 -8.09
N LEU A 139 -0.46 2.76 -9.36
CA LEU A 139 0.91 2.43 -9.77
C LEU A 139 1.59 3.67 -10.34
N THR A 140 2.40 4.33 -9.53
CA THR A 140 3.11 5.57 -9.87
C THR A 140 4.40 5.34 -10.64
N GLY A 141 4.95 4.12 -10.54
CA GLY A 141 6.29 3.77 -11.01
C GLY A 141 7.35 3.85 -9.92
N PHE A 142 7.00 4.37 -8.74
CA PHE A 142 7.91 4.51 -7.60
C PHE A 142 8.32 3.17 -6.99
N GLY A 143 7.58 2.09 -7.26
CA GLY A 143 8.02 0.72 -6.92
C GLY A 143 9.44 0.40 -7.41
N ALA A 144 9.86 0.95 -8.55
CA ALA A 144 11.21 0.76 -9.07
C ALA A 144 12.29 1.46 -8.21
N VAL A 145 11.95 2.57 -7.53
CA VAL A 145 12.82 3.22 -6.52
C VAL A 145 12.84 2.39 -5.24
N LEU A 146 11.68 1.96 -4.75
CA LEU A 146 11.58 1.14 -3.52
C LEU A 146 12.46 -0.11 -3.57
N ARG A 147 12.55 -0.78 -4.74
CA ARG A 147 13.39 -1.96 -4.93
C ARG A 147 14.89 -1.70 -4.93
N GLN A 148 15.34 -0.50 -5.26
CA GLN A 148 16.76 -0.13 -5.15
C GLN A 148 17.19 -0.02 -3.68
N GLY A 149 16.23 0.16 -2.78
CA GLY A 149 16.44 0.35 -1.35
C GLY A 149 16.66 1.82 -0.97
N SER A 150 16.38 2.13 0.29
CA SER A 150 16.44 3.52 0.79
C SER A 150 17.83 4.15 0.73
N GLU A 151 18.90 3.35 0.70
CA GLU A 151 20.27 3.84 0.63
C GLU A 151 20.57 4.61 -0.66
N GLN A 152 19.78 4.41 -1.72
CA GLN A 152 19.91 5.12 -2.99
C GLN A 152 18.95 6.32 -3.08
N PHE A 153 18.03 6.46 -2.12
CA PHE A 153 17.01 7.49 -2.14
C PHE A 153 17.43 8.65 -1.24
N HIS A 154 17.73 9.78 -1.86
CA HIS A 154 18.29 10.96 -1.21
C HIS A 154 17.39 12.17 -1.41
N PRO A 155 17.32 13.09 -0.44
CA PRO A 155 16.59 14.32 -0.64
C PRO A 155 17.28 15.21 -1.68
N ASP A 156 16.51 16.09 -2.30
CA ASP A 156 17.00 17.14 -3.18
C ASP A 156 17.77 18.23 -2.39
N ALA A 157 18.23 19.27 -3.10
CA ALA A 157 18.96 20.37 -2.47
C ALA A 157 18.15 21.14 -1.41
N ALA A 158 16.82 21.08 -1.46
CA ALA A 158 15.91 21.69 -0.51
C ALA A 158 15.47 20.73 0.61
N GLY A 159 15.92 19.47 0.59
CA GLY A 159 15.60 18.46 1.61
C GLY A 159 14.39 17.59 1.27
N PHE A 160 13.77 17.74 0.10
CA PHE A 160 12.59 16.98 -0.30
C PHE A 160 12.98 15.63 -0.86
N TYR A 161 12.33 14.58 -0.37
CA TYR A 161 12.50 13.22 -0.89
C TYR A 161 11.63 12.98 -2.14
N HIS A 162 10.61 13.80 -2.39
CA HIS A 162 9.73 13.67 -3.56
C HIS A 162 9.03 12.30 -3.60
N LEU A 163 8.41 11.92 -2.48
CA LEU A 163 7.58 10.72 -2.39
C LEU A 163 6.26 10.94 -3.15
N PRO A 164 5.77 9.93 -3.88
CA PRO A 164 4.41 9.97 -4.41
C PRO A 164 3.37 10.24 -3.32
N SER A 165 2.38 11.07 -3.63
CA SER A 165 1.28 11.42 -2.73
C SER A 165 -0.01 11.63 -3.51
N ILE A 166 -1.15 11.54 -2.80
CA ILE A 166 -2.47 11.82 -3.38
C ILE A 166 -3.04 13.13 -2.82
N SER A 167 -3.89 13.80 -3.61
CA SER A 167 -4.66 14.93 -3.11
C SER A 167 -5.83 14.48 -2.22
N VAL A 168 -6.37 15.39 -1.39
CA VAL A 168 -7.55 15.11 -0.56
C VAL A 168 -8.77 14.77 -1.43
N GLU A 169 -8.89 15.38 -2.61
CA GLU A 169 -9.96 15.11 -3.56
C GLU A 169 -9.89 13.69 -4.13
N VAL A 170 -8.69 13.12 -4.29
CA VAL A 170 -8.51 11.70 -4.62
C VAL A 170 -9.09 10.84 -3.50
N ALA A 171 -8.74 11.11 -2.24
CA ALA A 171 -9.26 10.38 -1.09
C ALA A 171 -10.80 10.45 -1.00
N GLN A 172 -11.37 11.63 -1.21
CA GLN A 172 -12.81 11.84 -1.25
C GLN A 172 -13.51 11.08 -2.39
N ARG A 173 -12.87 10.98 -3.56
CA ARG A 173 -13.42 10.20 -4.68
C ARG A 173 -13.40 8.71 -4.38
N VAL A 174 -12.34 8.22 -3.74
CA VAL A 174 -12.21 6.82 -3.32
C VAL A 174 -13.30 6.46 -2.30
N THR A 175 -13.52 7.29 -1.28
CA THR A 175 -14.60 7.07 -0.31
C THR A 175 -15.98 7.15 -0.94
N ALA A 176 -16.23 8.14 -1.82
CA ALA A 176 -17.50 8.28 -2.53
C ALA A 176 -17.83 7.10 -3.47
N ALA A 177 -16.80 6.44 -4.00
CA ALA A 177 -16.95 5.23 -4.81
C ALA A 177 -17.24 3.96 -3.99
N GLY A 178 -17.13 4.01 -2.66
CA GLY A 178 -17.32 2.84 -1.80
C GLY A 178 -16.15 1.85 -1.84
N ILE A 179 -14.98 2.29 -2.30
CA ILE A 179 -13.75 1.48 -2.27
C ILE A 179 -13.39 1.17 -0.81
N SER A 180 -13.08 -0.09 -0.51
CA SER A 180 -12.70 -0.53 0.84
C SER A 180 -11.19 -0.45 1.08
N LEU A 181 -10.37 -0.48 0.02
CA LEU A 181 -8.92 -0.44 0.13
C LEU A 181 -8.27 0.36 -0.99
N LEU A 182 -7.39 1.29 -0.63
CA LEU A 182 -6.50 2.02 -1.53
C LEU A 182 -5.08 1.47 -1.39
N ALA A 183 -4.51 0.97 -2.48
CA ALA A 183 -3.12 0.54 -2.54
C ALA A 183 -2.27 1.50 -3.36
N ILE A 184 -1.05 1.78 -2.92
CA ILE A 184 -0.09 2.65 -3.63
C ILE A 184 1.33 2.09 -3.56
N ASP A 185 2.09 2.21 -4.65
CA ASP A 185 3.50 1.84 -4.71
C ASP A 185 4.44 2.90 -4.09
N CYS A 186 4.03 3.45 -2.95
CA CYS A 186 4.75 4.44 -2.14
C CYS A 186 4.64 4.09 -0.65
N THR A 187 5.56 4.57 0.19
CA THR A 187 5.57 4.38 1.65
C THR A 187 4.73 5.40 2.42
N THR A 188 3.94 6.18 1.71
CA THR A 188 2.93 7.07 2.28
C THR A 188 1.91 7.44 1.19
N VAL A 189 0.70 7.82 1.58
CA VAL A 189 -0.26 8.55 0.74
C VAL A 189 -0.17 10.07 0.87
N GLU A 190 0.58 10.58 1.85
CA GLU A 190 0.63 12.00 2.21
C GLU A 190 1.69 12.80 1.46
N CYS A 191 1.43 14.09 1.28
CA CYS A 191 2.37 14.99 0.63
C CYS A 191 3.41 15.52 1.64
N GLN A 192 4.68 15.56 1.21
CA GLN A 192 5.75 16.15 2.00
C GLN A 192 5.61 17.68 2.01
N THR A 193 5.49 18.27 3.21
CA THR A 193 5.25 19.72 3.36
C THR A 193 6.53 20.54 3.55
N GLN A 194 7.64 19.91 3.96
CA GLN A 194 8.92 20.56 4.23
C GLN A 194 10.09 19.63 3.93
N GLY A 195 11.28 20.18 3.66
CA GLY A 195 12.52 19.44 3.44
C GLY A 195 13.05 18.64 4.63
N HIS A 196 12.28 18.53 5.72
CA HIS A 196 12.49 17.53 6.76
C HIS A 196 11.49 16.37 6.55
N PRO A 197 11.95 15.11 6.48
CA PRO A 197 11.12 13.96 6.08
C PRO A 197 9.92 13.67 7.00
N LEU A 198 9.85 14.30 8.17
CA LEU A 198 8.85 14.02 9.21
C LEU A 198 7.60 14.90 9.15
N ARG A 199 7.51 15.82 8.19
CA ARG A 199 6.35 16.71 8.07
C ARG A 199 5.60 16.43 6.79
N MET A 200 4.68 15.49 6.91
CA MET A 200 3.65 15.20 5.91
C MET A 200 2.39 16.06 6.18
N THR A 201 1.50 16.18 5.19
CA THR A 201 0.22 16.90 5.31
C THR A 201 -0.64 16.35 6.45
N GLY A 202 -0.80 15.02 6.52
CA GLY A 202 -1.66 14.36 7.51
C GLY A 202 -3.16 14.55 7.21
N ASP A 203 -3.51 14.94 5.98
CA ASP A 203 -4.86 15.31 5.58
C ASP A 203 -5.58 14.17 4.84
N VAL A 204 -4.82 13.20 4.31
CA VAL A 204 -5.37 12.08 3.52
C VAL A 204 -5.79 10.93 4.44
N HIS A 205 -4.96 10.56 5.41
CA HIS A 205 -5.26 9.46 6.33
C HIS A 205 -6.59 9.66 7.07
N PRO A 206 -6.91 10.84 7.65
CA PRO A 206 -8.19 11.05 8.32
C PRO A 206 -9.40 10.90 7.39
N VAL A 207 -9.27 11.26 6.10
CA VAL A 207 -10.36 11.12 5.12
C VAL A 207 -10.61 9.66 4.80
N LEU A 208 -9.57 8.85 4.64
CA LEU A 208 -9.70 7.43 4.28
C LEU A 208 -10.04 6.57 5.50
N LEU A 209 -9.20 6.62 6.53
CA LEU A 209 -9.32 5.78 7.72
C LEU A 209 -10.43 6.23 8.68
N GLY A 210 -10.82 7.51 8.61
CA GLY A 210 -11.94 8.06 9.38
C GLY A 210 -13.30 8.01 8.69
N HIS A 211 -13.36 7.52 7.45
CA HIS A 211 -14.63 7.27 6.78
C HIS A 211 -15.37 6.10 7.44
N GLU A 212 -16.70 6.05 7.32
CA GLU A 212 -17.52 4.92 7.76
C GLU A 212 -18.28 4.31 6.57
N PRO A 213 -17.98 3.07 6.15
CA PRO A 213 -16.89 2.20 6.64
C PRO A 213 -15.50 2.74 6.26
N PRO A 214 -14.44 2.41 7.02
CA PRO A 214 -13.09 2.90 6.75
C PRO A 214 -12.56 2.39 5.41
N VAL A 215 -11.78 3.24 4.73
CA VAL A 215 -10.99 2.86 3.57
C VAL A 215 -9.58 2.58 4.04
N PHE A 216 -9.17 1.31 3.97
CA PHE A 216 -7.84 0.90 4.42
C PHE A 216 -6.76 1.31 3.41
N ILE A 217 -5.57 1.61 3.92
CA ILE A 217 -4.45 2.08 3.11
C ILE A 217 -3.40 0.96 3.06
N LEU A 218 -3.01 0.55 1.85
CA LEU A 218 -1.99 -0.46 1.59
C LEU A 218 -0.80 0.18 0.90
N GLU A 219 0.27 0.37 1.64
CA GLU A 219 1.44 1.10 1.18
C GLU A 219 2.60 0.15 0.88
N GLY A 220 3.54 0.66 0.08
CA GLY A 220 4.77 -0.03 -0.28
C GLY A 220 4.52 -1.24 -1.17
N VAL A 221 3.50 -1.23 -2.04
CA VAL A 221 3.32 -2.32 -3.01
C VAL A 221 4.36 -2.23 -4.12
N ALA A 222 4.96 -3.36 -4.51
CA ALA A 222 5.97 -3.44 -5.55
C ALA A 222 5.33 -3.64 -6.94
N GLY A 223 4.55 -2.64 -7.38
CA GLY A 223 3.80 -2.70 -8.63
C GLY A 223 4.65 -2.77 -9.90
N ASP A 224 5.89 -2.26 -9.85
CA ASP A 224 6.85 -2.32 -10.96
C ASP A 224 7.21 -3.77 -11.36
N ARG A 225 6.98 -4.73 -10.46
CA ARG A 225 7.20 -6.16 -10.72
C ARG A 225 6.16 -6.79 -11.63
N ILE A 226 4.98 -6.19 -11.82
CA ILE A 226 3.89 -6.83 -12.57
C ILE A 226 4.31 -7.01 -14.04
N ALA A 227 4.79 -5.96 -14.68
CA ALA A 227 5.19 -5.99 -16.08
C ALA A 227 6.32 -6.99 -16.33
N SER A 228 7.30 -7.09 -15.41
CA SER A 228 8.41 -8.06 -15.54
C SER A 228 7.98 -9.52 -15.30
N GLN A 229 6.98 -9.77 -14.46
CA GLN A 229 6.44 -11.11 -14.20
C GLN A 229 5.44 -11.57 -15.29
N ALA A 230 4.60 -10.68 -15.79
CA ALA A 230 3.46 -11.02 -16.67
C ALA A 230 3.63 -10.57 -18.13
N GLY A 231 4.57 -9.67 -18.41
CA GLY A 231 4.80 -9.07 -19.72
C GLY A 231 3.80 -7.97 -20.11
N PHE A 232 2.95 -7.51 -19.19
CA PHE A 232 2.01 -6.39 -19.35
C PHE A 232 1.50 -5.92 -17.98
N LEU A 233 0.90 -4.73 -17.92
CA LEU A 233 0.16 -4.25 -16.75
C LEU A 233 -1.34 -4.49 -16.97
N PRO A 234 -2.03 -5.21 -16.07
CA PRO A 234 -3.48 -5.37 -16.14
C PRO A 234 -4.17 -4.07 -15.70
N THR A 235 -5.40 -3.86 -16.18
CA THR A 235 -6.27 -2.75 -15.73
C THR A 235 -7.21 -3.17 -14.59
N GLU A 236 -7.31 -4.48 -14.32
CA GLU A 236 -8.15 -5.07 -13.28
C GLU A 236 -7.53 -6.37 -12.78
N GLY A 237 -7.75 -6.72 -11.52
CA GLY A 237 -7.32 -8.00 -10.95
C GLY A 237 -8.09 -8.36 -9.68
N VAL A 238 -7.80 -9.53 -9.13
CA VAL A 238 -8.20 -9.92 -7.78
C VAL A 238 -7.01 -9.68 -6.85
N LEU A 239 -7.17 -8.75 -5.92
CA LEU A 239 -6.18 -8.40 -4.92
C LEU A 239 -6.38 -9.25 -3.67
N GLU A 240 -5.33 -9.95 -3.25
CA GLU A 240 -5.28 -10.69 -1.99
C GLU A 240 -4.32 -9.99 -1.04
N VAL A 241 -4.83 -9.58 0.12
CA VAL A 241 -4.09 -8.89 1.16
C VAL A 241 -4.00 -9.83 2.36
N ILE A 242 -2.78 -10.19 2.76
CA ILE A 242 -2.53 -11.14 3.85
C ILE A 242 -1.71 -10.44 4.94
N PRO A 243 -2.38 -9.79 5.91
CA PRO A 243 -1.71 -9.12 7.02
C PRO A 243 -1.09 -10.12 7.99
N ARG A 244 0.04 -9.75 8.58
CA ARG A 244 0.66 -10.51 9.67
C ARG A 244 -0.27 -10.47 10.90
N ARG A 245 -0.72 -11.64 11.34
CA ARG A 245 -1.67 -11.78 12.47
C ARG A 245 -1.04 -11.80 13.87
N VAL A 246 0.28 -11.94 13.97
CA VAL A 246 0.98 -12.01 15.26
C VAL A 246 0.96 -10.63 15.93
N ASN A 247 0.58 -10.58 17.21
CA ASN A 247 0.44 -9.36 18.02
C ASN A 247 -0.56 -8.34 17.42
N ALA A 248 -1.68 -8.82 16.89
CA ALA A 248 -2.68 -7.96 16.25
C ALA A 248 -3.45 -7.04 17.21
N VAL A 249 -3.56 -7.40 18.49
CA VAL A 249 -4.24 -6.58 19.50
C VAL A 249 -3.44 -5.31 19.76
N GLY A 250 -4.08 -4.15 19.58
CA GLY A 250 -3.49 -2.82 19.67
C GLY A 250 -2.55 -2.46 18.53
N ALA A 251 -2.48 -3.27 17.47
CA ALA A 251 -1.62 -2.97 16.32
C ALA A 251 -2.33 -1.99 15.37
N GLU A 252 -1.65 -0.89 15.07
CA GLU A 252 -2.14 0.18 14.19
C GLU A 252 -1.77 -0.02 12.72
N ALA A 253 -0.85 -0.94 12.44
CA ALA A 253 -0.45 -1.33 11.10
C ALA A 253 0.09 -2.76 11.11
N ALA A 254 0.14 -3.39 9.95
CA ALA A 254 0.66 -4.74 9.80
C ALA A 254 1.50 -4.88 8.53
N HIS A 255 2.64 -5.58 8.64
CA HIS A 255 3.31 -6.13 7.46
C HIS A 255 2.37 -7.04 6.70
N THR A 256 2.36 -6.93 5.38
CA THR A 256 1.39 -7.63 4.55
C THR A 256 2.06 -8.30 3.35
N ARG A 257 1.65 -9.53 3.06
CA ARG A 257 1.90 -10.17 1.77
C ARG A 257 0.76 -9.83 0.81
N VAL A 258 1.10 -9.36 -0.38
CA VAL A 258 0.11 -8.87 -1.34
C VAL A 258 0.28 -9.60 -2.65
N PHE A 259 -0.83 -10.13 -3.18
CA PHE A 259 -0.85 -10.77 -4.48
C PHE A 259 -1.91 -10.16 -5.38
N LEU A 260 -1.61 -10.06 -6.67
CA LEU A 260 -2.58 -9.66 -7.70
C LEU A 260 -2.73 -10.78 -8.71
N SER A 261 -3.95 -11.27 -8.85
CA SER A 261 -4.31 -12.34 -9.76
C SER A 261 -5.14 -11.78 -10.93
N PHE A 262 -4.79 -12.08 -12.17
CA PHE A 262 -5.46 -11.55 -13.36
C PHE A 262 -5.34 -12.49 -14.57
N TYR A 263 -6.17 -12.27 -15.58
CA TYR A 263 -6.14 -13.00 -16.84
C TYR A 263 -5.73 -12.08 -17.99
N ARG A 264 -5.16 -12.68 -19.04
CA ARG A 264 -4.93 -12.00 -20.31
C ARG A 264 -6.18 -12.14 -21.18
N GLY A 265 -6.61 -11.07 -21.83
CA GLY A 265 -7.71 -11.09 -22.80
C GLY A 265 -8.87 -10.18 -22.43
N ALA A 266 -9.82 -10.05 -23.36
CA ALA A 266 -10.99 -9.18 -23.21
C ALA A 266 -12.03 -9.72 -22.22
N ASP A 267 -11.97 -11.02 -21.88
CA ASP A 267 -12.85 -11.69 -20.93
C ASP A 267 -12.32 -11.64 -19.48
N ASN A 268 -11.24 -10.89 -19.22
CA ASN A 268 -10.59 -10.78 -17.91
C ASN A 268 -11.59 -10.56 -16.77
N ARG A 269 -12.45 -9.52 -16.90
CA ARG A 269 -13.42 -9.16 -15.87
C ARG A 269 -14.38 -10.30 -15.51
N GLN A 270 -14.98 -10.94 -16.52
CA GLN A 270 -15.92 -12.04 -16.30
C GLN A 270 -15.24 -13.21 -15.58
N ARG A 271 -13.99 -13.51 -15.93
CA ARG A 271 -13.22 -14.58 -15.31
C ARG A 271 -12.77 -14.22 -13.89
N LEU A 272 -12.51 -12.94 -13.59
CA LEU A 272 -12.19 -12.49 -12.25
C LEU A 272 -13.40 -12.56 -11.32
N VAL A 273 -14.58 -12.16 -11.80
CA VAL A 273 -15.83 -12.31 -11.04
C VAL A 273 -16.08 -13.79 -10.73
N HIS A 274 -15.95 -14.67 -11.73
CA HIS A 274 -16.07 -16.11 -11.51
C HIS A 274 -15.02 -16.66 -10.54
N LEU A 275 -13.77 -16.16 -10.61
CA LEU A 275 -12.73 -16.52 -9.64
C LEU A 275 -13.16 -16.13 -8.23
N LEU A 276 -13.63 -14.90 -8.02
CA LEU A 276 -14.12 -14.43 -6.72
C LEU A 276 -15.26 -15.30 -6.19
N ASP A 277 -16.23 -15.66 -7.02
CA ASP A 277 -17.31 -16.56 -6.61
C ASP A 277 -16.78 -17.92 -6.12
N MET A 278 -15.70 -18.43 -6.72
CA MET A 278 -15.08 -19.71 -6.32
C MET A 278 -14.20 -19.61 -5.07
N VAL A 279 -13.50 -18.48 -4.88
CA VAL A 279 -12.49 -18.33 -3.82
C VAL A 279 -12.99 -17.55 -2.60
N THR A 280 -14.14 -16.88 -2.70
CA THR A 280 -14.82 -16.24 -1.58
C THR A 280 -15.56 -17.33 -0.81
N PRO A 281 -15.10 -17.73 0.38
CA PRO A 281 -15.65 -18.91 1.03
C PRO A 281 -17.09 -18.65 1.49
N GLU A 282 -18.04 -19.47 1.07
CA GLU A 282 -19.48 -19.36 1.42
C GLU A 282 -19.75 -19.43 2.94
N HIS A 283 -18.79 -19.92 3.73
CA HIS A 283 -18.99 -20.31 5.13
C HIS A 283 -17.89 -19.83 6.12
N LEU A 284 -17.08 -18.82 5.79
CA LEU A 284 -16.09 -18.28 6.75
C LEU A 284 -16.65 -17.29 7.77
N PHE A 285 -17.98 -17.15 7.82
CA PHE A 285 -18.67 -16.36 8.84
C PHE A 285 -19.51 -17.30 9.71
N GLY A 286 -18.89 -17.77 10.80
CA GLY A 286 -19.48 -18.53 11.89
C GLY A 286 -18.69 -18.29 13.16
#